data_AF-A0A6P6AAE6-F1
#
_entry.id   AF-A0A6P6AAE6-F1
#
_cell.length_a   1.000
_cell.length_b   1.000
_cell.length_c   1.000
_cell.angle_alpha   90.00
_cell.angle_beta   90.00
_cell.angle_gamma   90.00
#
_symmetry.space_group_name_H-M   'P 1'
#
loop_
_entity.id
_entity.type
_entity.pdbx_description
1 polymer ?
#
loop_
_entity_poly.entity_id
_entity_poly.type
_entity_poly.pdbx_seq_one_letter_code
_entity_poly.pdbx_strand_id
1 'polypeptide(L)'
;MEKPTRKKRLQQSIPDNLNGKECGELMRRQNRPYLFSFAGAPRSRQKGSIRSEIISQCQASKKLCNLLDCDSVDHKCDDPVNLMKLFQSSIFCLQPPGDSLTRRSTFDSILAGCIPVFFHPGSAYSQYVWHLPKNDTKYSVFISPKNLRQGKVSINQTLLQVSKDEESAKREEVIRLIPRIIYAHPPSSLETIEDAFDLSIKGILRRIERLRKVIS
;
A
#
# COMPACT_ATOMS: atom_id res chain seq x y z
N MET A 1 -32.22 21.90 -4.82
CA MET A 1 -31.39 20.80 -4.26
C MET A 1 -29.92 21.10 -4.55
N GLU A 2 -29.23 21.77 -3.63
CA GLU A 2 -27.79 22.04 -3.76
C GLU A 2 -26.99 20.74 -3.62
N LYS A 3 -26.13 20.46 -4.61
CA LYS A 3 -25.15 19.37 -4.51
C LYS A 3 -24.15 19.71 -3.39
N PRO A 4 -23.83 18.77 -2.47
CA PRO A 4 -22.88 19.05 -1.40
C PRO A 4 -21.51 19.38 -1.99
N THR A 5 -20.91 20.47 -1.52
CA THR A 5 -19.54 20.91 -1.81
C THR A 5 -18.52 19.81 -1.49
N ARG A 6 -17.43 19.74 -2.28
CA ARG A 6 -16.32 18.74 -2.21
C ARG A 6 -15.87 18.40 -0.77
N LYS A 7 -15.94 19.36 0.15
CA LYS A 7 -15.58 19.21 1.57
C LYS A 7 -16.46 18.21 2.35
N LYS A 8 -17.75 18.07 2.00
CA LYS A 8 -18.67 17.12 2.67
C LYS A 8 -18.49 15.65 2.25
N ARG A 9 -17.74 15.37 1.17
CA ARG A 9 -17.47 13.99 0.71
C ARG A 9 -16.26 13.33 1.39
N LEU A 10 -15.41 14.12 2.06
CA LEU A 10 -14.24 13.63 2.81
C LEU A 10 -14.62 12.87 4.10
N GLN A 11 -15.85 13.03 4.61
CA GLN A 11 -16.28 12.52 5.92
C GLN A 11 -16.46 10.99 6.03
N GLN A 12 -16.16 10.21 4.98
CA GLN A 12 -16.45 8.77 4.97
C GLN A 12 -15.25 7.83 4.74
N SER A 13 -14.01 8.31 4.50
CA SER A 13 -12.90 7.39 4.19
C SER A 13 -11.72 7.36 5.18
N ILE A 14 -11.42 8.43 5.92
CA ILE A 14 -10.51 8.49 7.09
C ILE A 14 -10.61 9.95 7.58
N PRO A 15 -11.04 10.22 8.83
CA PRO A 15 -11.02 11.58 9.37
C PRO A 15 -9.64 12.23 9.27
N ASP A 16 -9.59 13.50 8.82
CA ASP A 16 -8.34 14.27 8.62
C ASP A 16 -7.51 14.48 9.91
N ASN A 17 -8.08 14.17 11.08
CA ASN A 17 -7.47 14.39 12.40
C ASN A 17 -7.08 13.09 13.13
N LEU A 18 -7.15 11.92 12.47
CA LEU A 18 -6.74 10.67 13.10
C LEU A 18 -5.22 10.60 13.25
N ASN A 19 -4.75 10.33 14.45
CA ASN A 19 -3.35 9.97 14.65
C ASN A 19 -3.07 8.53 14.13
N GLY A 20 -1.79 8.16 14.00
CA GLY A 20 -1.41 6.86 13.43
C GLY A 20 -1.97 5.64 14.18
N LYS A 21 -2.15 5.75 15.51
CA LYS A 21 -2.72 4.67 16.34
C LYS A 21 -4.21 4.52 16.08
N GLU A 22 -4.95 5.61 16.06
CA GLU A 22 -6.39 5.61 15.78
C GLU A 22 -6.66 5.15 14.34
N CYS A 23 -5.83 5.57 13.39
CA CYS A 23 -5.87 5.06 12.01
C CYS A 23 -5.66 3.54 11.99
N GLY A 24 -4.67 3.03 12.74
CA GLY A 24 -4.43 1.60 12.87
C GLY A 24 -5.63 0.82 13.42
N GLU A 25 -6.25 1.31 14.50
CA GLU A 25 -7.46 0.70 15.07
C GLU A 25 -8.63 0.70 14.08
N LEU A 26 -8.79 1.79 13.32
CA LEU A 26 -9.79 1.86 12.25
C LEU A 26 -9.53 0.82 11.17
N MET A 27 -8.26 0.61 10.78
CA MET A 27 -7.88 -0.34 9.74
C MET A 27 -8.05 -1.81 10.16
N ARG A 28 -7.92 -2.13 11.46
CA ARG A 28 -8.18 -3.48 12.00
C ARG A 28 -9.64 -3.90 11.85
N ARG A 29 -10.57 -2.94 11.95
CA ARG A 29 -12.02 -3.18 11.91
C ARG A 29 -12.61 -3.21 10.51
N GLN A 30 -11.81 -2.92 9.47
CA GLN A 30 -12.30 -2.89 8.10
C GLN A 30 -12.71 -4.28 7.61
N ASN A 31 -13.92 -4.37 7.06
CA ASN A 31 -14.36 -5.56 6.35
C ASN A 31 -13.71 -5.60 4.96
N ARG A 32 -13.05 -6.71 4.62
CA ARG A 32 -12.28 -6.88 3.39
C ARG A 32 -12.86 -7.99 2.52
N PRO A 33 -13.97 -7.74 1.79
CA PRO A 33 -14.65 -8.76 0.98
C PRO A 33 -13.84 -9.21 -0.24
N TYR A 34 -12.88 -8.41 -0.70
CA TYR A 34 -12.06 -8.73 -1.86
C TYR A 34 -10.73 -9.35 -1.44
N LEU A 35 -10.35 -10.45 -2.09
CA LEU A 35 -9.04 -11.07 -1.88
C LEU A 35 -7.94 -10.11 -2.31
N PHE A 36 -8.09 -9.46 -3.46
CA PHE A 36 -7.11 -8.50 -3.92
C PHE A 36 -7.70 -7.36 -4.72
N SER A 37 -6.95 -6.29 -4.87
CA SER A 37 -7.32 -5.18 -5.75
C SER A 37 -6.16 -4.61 -6.53
N PHE A 38 -6.51 -3.93 -7.60
CA PHE A 38 -5.57 -3.14 -8.39
C PHE A 38 -6.21 -1.82 -8.79
N ALA A 39 -5.45 -0.73 -8.62
CA ALA A 39 -5.75 0.57 -9.20
C ALA A 39 -4.74 0.83 -10.32
N GLY A 40 -5.20 0.82 -11.57
CA GLY A 40 -4.32 1.06 -12.70
C GLY A 40 -5.02 0.96 -14.05
N ALA A 41 -4.28 1.38 -15.08
CA ALA A 41 -4.66 1.28 -16.48
C ALA A 41 -3.58 0.54 -17.30
N PRO A 42 -3.93 -0.07 -18.44
CA PRO A 42 -2.95 -0.58 -19.39
C PRO A 42 -2.00 0.53 -19.88
N ARG A 43 -0.73 0.20 -20.16
CA ARG A 43 0.16 1.14 -20.88
C ARG A 43 -0.03 0.93 -22.38
N SER A 44 -0.63 1.91 -23.06
CA SER A 44 -0.94 1.89 -24.51
C SER A 44 0.25 1.57 -25.42
N ARG A 45 1.49 1.81 -24.99
CA ARG A 45 2.72 1.58 -25.78
C ARG A 45 3.52 0.32 -25.41
N GLN A 46 3.06 -0.51 -24.47
CA GLN A 46 3.80 -1.70 -24.02
C GLN A 46 2.91 -2.96 -24.04
N LYS A 47 2.89 -3.66 -25.18
CA LYS A 47 2.31 -5.01 -25.26
C LYS A 47 3.07 -5.93 -24.28
N GLY A 48 2.33 -6.73 -23.50
CA GLY A 48 2.92 -7.63 -22.48
C GLY A 48 3.43 -6.95 -21.21
N SER A 49 2.96 -5.73 -20.90
CA SER A 49 3.29 -5.08 -19.63
C SER A 49 2.75 -5.89 -18.44
N ILE A 50 3.43 -5.80 -17.29
CA ILE A 50 2.95 -6.46 -16.07
C ILE A 50 1.57 -5.95 -15.64
N ARG A 51 1.24 -4.69 -15.95
CA ARG A 51 -0.09 -4.12 -15.68
C ARG A 51 -1.18 -4.80 -16.50
N SER A 52 -0.91 -5.04 -17.79
CA SER A 52 -1.86 -5.72 -18.67
C SER A 52 -2.16 -7.13 -18.17
N GLU A 53 -1.14 -7.85 -17.70
CA GLU A 53 -1.29 -9.18 -17.11
C GLU A 53 -2.12 -9.14 -15.81
N ILE A 54 -1.80 -8.19 -14.91
CA ILE A 54 -2.55 -7.99 -13.67
C ILE A 54 -4.02 -7.69 -13.95
N ILE A 55 -4.31 -6.78 -14.89
CA ILE A 55 -5.67 -6.40 -15.27
C ILE A 55 -6.42 -7.62 -15.83
N SER A 56 -5.79 -8.37 -16.73
CA SER A 56 -6.38 -9.57 -17.33
C SER A 56 -6.73 -10.62 -16.27
N GLN A 57 -5.79 -10.95 -15.37
CA GLN A 57 -6.05 -11.91 -14.30
C GLN A 57 -7.08 -11.40 -13.29
N CYS A 58 -7.10 -10.10 -12.99
CA CYS A 58 -8.09 -9.49 -12.10
C CYS A 58 -9.50 -9.62 -12.70
N GLN A 59 -9.68 -9.27 -13.98
CA GLN A 59 -10.95 -9.43 -14.70
C GLN A 59 -11.41 -10.89 -14.77
N ALA A 60 -10.46 -11.83 -14.94
CA ALA A 60 -10.74 -13.27 -14.93
C ALA A 60 -11.08 -13.82 -13.53
N SER A 61 -10.73 -13.12 -12.45
CA SER A 61 -10.86 -13.59 -11.06
C SER A 61 -12.26 -13.39 -10.45
N LYS A 62 -13.27 -13.07 -11.26
CA LYS A 62 -14.67 -12.90 -10.84
C LYS A 62 -14.78 -11.95 -9.63
N LYS A 63 -15.39 -12.39 -8.52
CA LYS A 63 -15.63 -11.60 -7.30
C LYS A 63 -14.40 -11.47 -6.38
N LEU A 64 -13.27 -12.14 -6.70
CA LEU A 64 -12.08 -12.09 -5.84
C LEU A 64 -11.29 -10.79 -6.01
N CYS A 65 -11.32 -10.19 -7.20
CA CYS A 65 -10.58 -8.97 -7.51
C CYS A 65 -11.49 -7.75 -7.56
N ASN A 66 -11.07 -6.66 -6.93
CA ASN A 66 -11.66 -5.34 -7.15
C ASN A 66 -10.73 -4.49 -8.04
N LEU A 67 -11.21 -4.09 -9.21
CA LEU A 67 -10.43 -3.31 -10.19
C LEU A 67 -10.91 -1.87 -10.19
N LEU A 68 -10.02 -0.93 -9.90
CA LEU A 68 -10.23 0.48 -10.14
C LEU A 68 -9.50 0.89 -11.42
N ASP A 69 -10.25 1.03 -12.51
CA ASP A 69 -9.71 1.44 -13.80
C ASP A 69 -9.35 2.94 -13.80
N CYS A 70 -8.07 3.24 -14.01
CA CYS A 70 -7.56 4.60 -14.05
C CYS A 70 -7.60 5.27 -15.42
N ASP A 71 -7.99 4.54 -16.49
CA ASP A 71 -8.11 5.10 -17.85
C ASP A 71 -9.49 5.74 -18.10
N SER A 72 -10.40 5.63 -17.13
CA SER A 72 -11.73 6.22 -17.22
C SER A 72 -11.65 7.76 -17.23
N VAL A 73 -12.53 8.38 -18.02
CA VAL A 73 -12.67 9.85 -18.19
C VAL A 73 -12.79 10.60 -16.85
N ASP A 74 -13.26 9.93 -15.80
CA ASP A 74 -13.46 10.49 -14.47
C ASP A 74 -12.19 10.55 -13.59
N HIS A 75 -11.02 10.10 -14.08
CA HIS A 75 -9.75 10.09 -13.32
C HIS A 75 -9.89 9.49 -11.91
N LYS A 76 -10.61 8.37 -11.78
CA LYS A 76 -11.04 7.83 -10.48
C LYS A 76 -9.89 7.50 -9.53
N CYS A 77 -8.70 7.25 -10.04
CA CYS A 77 -7.51 6.96 -9.24
C CYS A 77 -6.84 8.21 -8.64
N ASP A 78 -7.15 9.40 -9.15
CA ASP A 78 -6.69 10.66 -8.58
C ASP A 78 -7.60 11.13 -7.43
N ASP A 79 -8.80 10.54 -7.32
CA ASP A 79 -9.69 10.73 -6.17
C ASP A 79 -9.24 9.85 -5.00
N PRO A 80 -8.70 10.44 -3.91
CA PRO A 80 -8.23 9.68 -2.77
C PRO A 80 -9.34 8.87 -2.09
N VAL A 81 -10.61 9.29 -2.20
CA VAL A 81 -11.73 8.57 -1.58
C VAL A 81 -11.96 7.23 -2.26
N ASN A 82 -11.90 7.19 -3.60
CA ASN A 82 -12.11 5.94 -4.35
C ASN A 82 -10.96 4.97 -4.14
N LEU A 83 -9.71 5.48 -4.16
CA LEU A 83 -8.53 4.66 -3.92
C LEU A 83 -8.52 4.08 -2.49
N MET A 84 -8.84 4.89 -1.48
CA MET A 84 -8.90 4.41 -0.10
C MET A 84 -10.02 3.39 0.11
N LYS A 85 -11.21 3.61 -0.46
CA LYS A 85 -12.30 2.61 -0.42
C LYS A 85 -11.90 1.28 -1.06
N LEU A 86 -11.20 1.34 -2.20
CA LEU A 86 -10.69 0.14 -2.89
C LEU A 86 -9.76 -0.65 -1.97
N PHE A 87 -8.77 0.02 -1.37
CA PHE A 87 -7.76 -0.64 -0.57
C PHE A 87 -8.27 -1.09 0.81
N GLN A 88 -9.14 -0.30 1.45
CA GLN A 88 -9.75 -0.67 2.74
C GLN A 88 -10.64 -1.91 2.64
N SER A 89 -11.25 -2.15 1.47
CA SER A 89 -12.10 -3.33 1.22
C SER A 89 -11.34 -4.55 0.67
N SER A 90 -10.01 -4.48 0.57
CA SER A 90 -9.18 -5.54 -0.02
C SER A 90 -8.18 -6.11 0.97
N ILE A 91 -7.90 -7.42 0.90
CA ILE A 91 -6.86 -8.07 1.71
C ILE A 91 -5.48 -7.73 1.16
N PHE A 92 -5.27 -7.93 -0.14
CA PHE A 92 -4.01 -7.70 -0.84
C PHE A 92 -4.14 -6.58 -1.88
N CYS A 93 -3.13 -5.72 -2.01
CA CYS A 93 -3.13 -4.60 -2.95
C CYS A 93 -1.94 -4.71 -3.90
N LEU A 94 -2.22 -4.86 -5.20
CA LEU A 94 -1.21 -5.07 -6.22
C LEU A 94 -0.43 -3.78 -6.52
N GLN A 95 0.90 -3.82 -6.35
CA GLN A 95 1.81 -2.68 -6.51
C GLN A 95 2.87 -2.97 -7.60
N PRO A 96 2.48 -3.02 -8.89
CA PRO A 96 3.44 -3.17 -9.98
C PRO A 96 4.31 -1.92 -10.15
N PRO A 97 5.56 -2.08 -10.62
CA PRO A 97 6.48 -0.97 -10.80
C PRO A 97 5.95 0.10 -11.77
N GLY A 98 6.38 1.32 -11.51
CA GLY A 98 5.99 2.53 -12.20
C GLY A 98 6.87 2.89 -13.38
N ASP A 99 7.08 4.19 -13.52
CA ASP A 99 8.21 4.77 -14.26
C ASP A 99 9.45 4.75 -13.33
N SER A 100 9.22 4.91 -12.03
CA SER A 100 10.13 4.58 -10.92
C SER A 100 9.84 3.20 -10.32
N LEU A 101 10.79 2.69 -9.52
CA LEU A 101 10.61 1.43 -8.78
C LEU A 101 9.53 1.54 -7.69
N THR A 102 9.46 2.69 -7.01
CA THR A 102 8.49 2.99 -5.94
C THR A 102 7.29 3.78 -6.49
N ARG A 103 6.12 3.61 -5.87
CA ARG A 103 4.88 4.31 -6.22
C ARG A 103 4.19 4.81 -4.96
N ARG A 104 3.58 6.00 -5.04
CA ARG A 104 2.73 6.57 -3.98
C ARG A 104 1.69 5.55 -3.47
N SER A 105 1.07 4.79 -4.37
CA SER A 105 0.05 3.78 -4.04
C SER A 105 0.52 2.68 -3.10
N THR A 106 1.83 2.46 -2.98
CA THR A 106 2.39 1.53 -1.97
C THR A 106 2.09 2.03 -0.56
N PHE A 107 2.31 3.32 -0.30
CA PHE A 107 2.00 3.92 1.00
C PHE A 107 0.49 4.05 1.22
N ASP A 108 -0.28 4.37 0.18
CA ASP A 108 -1.74 4.39 0.27
C ASP A 108 -2.29 2.99 0.66
N SER A 109 -1.69 1.91 0.15
CA SER A 109 -2.08 0.55 0.55
C SER A 109 -1.74 0.23 2.00
N ILE A 110 -0.57 0.67 2.49
CA ILE A 110 -0.19 0.49 3.90
C ILE A 110 -1.12 1.30 4.81
N LEU A 111 -1.42 2.55 4.44
CA LEU A 111 -2.34 3.43 5.15
C LEU A 111 -3.75 2.83 5.23
N ALA A 112 -4.17 2.12 4.19
CA ALA A 112 -5.44 1.39 4.15
C ALA A 112 -5.40 0.03 4.88
N GLY A 113 -4.29 -0.35 5.52
CA GLY A 113 -4.09 -1.67 6.13
C GLY A 113 -4.13 -2.84 5.12
N CYS A 114 -3.95 -2.55 3.84
CA CYS A 114 -3.98 -3.54 2.76
C CYS A 114 -2.56 -4.07 2.51
N ILE A 115 -2.40 -5.39 2.43
CA ILE A 115 -1.09 -6.04 2.31
C ILE A 115 -0.52 -5.77 0.91
N PRO A 116 0.61 -5.05 0.76
CA PRO A 116 1.18 -4.78 -0.55
C PRO A 116 1.68 -6.06 -1.22
N VAL A 117 1.36 -6.23 -2.51
CA VAL A 117 1.90 -7.28 -3.37
C VAL A 117 2.83 -6.66 -4.39
N PHE A 118 4.13 -6.91 -4.25
CA PHE A 118 5.14 -6.35 -5.12
C PHE A 118 5.48 -7.25 -6.29
N PHE A 119 5.84 -6.61 -7.40
CA PHE A 119 6.26 -7.27 -8.63
C PHE A 119 7.71 -6.92 -9.00
N HIS A 120 8.44 -6.24 -8.11
CA HIS A 120 9.86 -5.95 -8.31
C HIS A 120 10.55 -5.85 -6.95
N PRO A 121 11.73 -6.45 -6.75
CA PRO A 121 12.41 -6.42 -5.45
C PRO A 121 12.76 -4.99 -5.02
N GLY A 122 13.11 -4.12 -5.96
CA GLY A 122 13.39 -2.71 -5.69
C GLY A 122 12.16 -1.83 -5.38
N SER A 123 10.92 -2.35 -5.43
CA SER A 123 9.71 -1.52 -5.22
C SER A 123 9.47 -1.12 -3.77
N ALA A 124 10.06 -1.84 -2.81
CA ALA A 124 10.05 -1.44 -1.42
C ALA A 124 11.27 -1.93 -0.64
N TYR A 125 11.97 -2.98 -1.10
CA TYR A 125 12.94 -3.69 -0.26
C TYR A 125 14.30 -2.99 -0.18
N SER A 126 14.57 -2.04 -1.07
CA SER A 126 15.79 -1.24 -1.08
C SER A 126 15.56 0.25 -0.81
N GLN A 127 14.30 0.69 -0.71
CA GLN A 127 13.93 2.09 -0.52
C GLN A 127 13.22 2.23 0.83
N TYR A 128 13.28 3.42 1.45
CA TYR A 128 12.62 3.71 2.73
C TYR A 128 13.07 2.81 3.89
N VAL A 129 14.35 2.40 3.90
CA VAL A 129 14.95 1.49 4.90
C VAL A 129 14.87 1.98 6.36
N TRP A 130 14.55 3.26 6.59
CA TRP A 130 14.29 3.81 7.92
C TRP A 130 12.84 3.59 8.36
N HIS A 131 11.90 3.52 7.42
CA HIS A 131 10.47 3.44 7.68
C HIS A 131 9.93 2.01 7.59
N LEU A 132 10.42 1.22 6.63
CA LEU A 132 9.97 -0.15 6.39
C LEU A 132 10.88 -1.20 7.05
N PRO A 133 10.33 -2.34 7.51
CA PRO A 133 11.12 -3.43 8.07
C PRO A 133 12.05 -4.05 7.01
N LYS A 134 13.24 -4.50 7.44
CA LYS A 134 14.15 -5.24 6.56
C LYS A 134 13.59 -6.58 6.07
N ASN A 135 12.79 -7.24 6.91
CA ASN A 135 12.17 -8.51 6.55
C ASN A 135 10.85 -8.24 5.82
N ASP A 136 10.93 -8.20 4.50
CA ASP A 136 9.81 -7.85 3.62
C ASP A 136 8.65 -8.86 3.64
N THR A 137 8.93 -10.12 3.94
CA THR A 137 7.92 -11.18 3.98
C THR A 137 6.95 -10.99 5.13
N LYS A 138 7.31 -10.18 6.15
CA LYS A 138 6.41 -9.87 7.27
C LYS A 138 5.27 -8.94 6.90
N TYR A 139 5.40 -8.11 5.87
CA TYR A 139 4.39 -7.10 5.55
C TYR A 139 3.93 -7.15 4.09
N SER A 140 4.55 -7.98 3.24
CA SER A 140 4.26 -8.02 1.81
C SER A 140 4.23 -9.43 1.26
N VAL A 141 3.77 -9.53 0.01
CA VAL A 141 3.89 -10.71 -0.85
C VAL A 141 4.64 -10.31 -2.11
N PHE A 142 5.52 -11.18 -2.60
CA PHE A 142 6.23 -10.97 -3.86
C PHE A 142 5.73 -11.95 -4.92
N ILE A 143 5.38 -11.42 -6.10
CA ILE A 143 5.02 -12.22 -7.28
C ILE A 143 5.97 -11.88 -8.42
N SER A 144 6.70 -12.88 -8.92
CA SER A 144 7.64 -12.72 -10.02
C SER A 144 6.91 -12.34 -11.33
N PRO A 145 7.21 -11.17 -11.94
CA PRO A 145 6.64 -10.79 -13.24
C PRO A 145 6.95 -11.79 -14.34
N LYS A 146 8.15 -12.37 -14.29
CA LYS A 146 8.60 -13.36 -15.26
C LYS A 146 7.72 -14.61 -15.18
N ASN A 147 7.50 -15.13 -13.98
CA ASN A 147 6.68 -16.33 -13.80
C ASN A 147 5.21 -16.05 -14.10
N LEU A 148 4.72 -14.85 -13.77
CA LEU A 148 3.35 -14.44 -14.07
C LEU A 148 3.11 -14.40 -15.59
N ARG A 149 4.00 -13.75 -16.35
CA ARG A 149 3.94 -13.68 -17.82
C ARG A 149 4.11 -15.05 -18.49
N GLN A 150 4.84 -15.96 -17.87
CA GLN A 150 5.02 -17.33 -18.36
C GLN A 150 3.84 -18.25 -17.99
N GLY A 151 2.84 -17.76 -17.27
CA GLY A 151 1.71 -18.56 -16.79
C GLY A 151 2.10 -19.61 -15.73
N LYS A 152 3.32 -19.52 -15.16
CA LYS A 152 3.82 -20.46 -14.14
C LYS A 152 3.21 -20.19 -12.76
N VAL A 153 2.77 -18.96 -12.54
CA VAL A 153 2.05 -18.55 -11.32
C VAL A 153 0.83 -17.73 -11.73
N SER A 154 -0.22 -17.81 -10.92
CA SER A 154 -1.40 -16.96 -11.03
C SER A 154 -1.55 -16.13 -9.75
N ILE A 155 -2.00 -14.88 -9.86
CA ILE A 155 -2.21 -13.98 -8.71
C ILE A 155 -3.20 -14.62 -7.74
N ASN A 156 -4.35 -15.09 -8.22
CA ASN A 156 -5.38 -15.64 -7.36
C ASN A 156 -4.88 -16.87 -6.58
N GLN A 157 -4.21 -17.81 -7.24
CA GLN A 157 -3.69 -19.03 -6.64
C GLN A 157 -2.61 -18.71 -5.62
N THR A 158 -1.69 -17.80 -5.95
CA THR A 158 -0.60 -17.40 -5.05
C THR A 158 -1.16 -16.75 -3.78
N LEU A 159 -2.16 -15.88 -3.90
CA LEU A 159 -2.74 -15.18 -2.76
C LEU A 159 -3.68 -16.07 -1.92
N LEU A 160 -4.35 -17.06 -2.53
CA LEU A 160 -5.14 -18.06 -1.82
C LEU A 160 -4.29 -19.07 -1.03
N GLN A 161 -3.00 -19.22 -1.37
CA GLN A 161 -2.06 -20.07 -0.63
C GLN A 161 -1.59 -19.42 0.68
N VAL A 162 -1.77 -18.11 0.85
CA VAL A 162 -1.47 -17.43 2.11
C VAL A 162 -2.50 -17.87 3.14
N SER A 163 -2.05 -18.49 4.23
CA SER A 163 -2.96 -18.95 5.30
C SER A 163 -3.63 -17.77 5.99
N LYS A 164 -4.76 -18.00 6.67
CA LYS A 164 -5.46 -16.95 7.43
C LYS A 164 -4.62 -16.37 8.57
N ASP A 165 -3.78 -17.19 9.19
CA ASP A 165 -2.86 -16.73 10.23
C ASP A 165 -1.75 -15.86 9.64
N GLU A 166 -1.18 -16.28 8.50
CA GLU A 166 -0.16 -15.49 7.80
C GLU A 166 -0.74 -14.17 7.27
N GLU A 167 -1.94 -14.20 6.69
CA GLU A 167 -2.70 -13.00 6.27
C GLU A 167 -2.89 -12.04 7.44
N SER A 168 -3.34 -12.54 8.59
CA SER A 168 -3.59 -11.72 9.78
C SER A 168 -2.30 -11.14 10.35
N ALA A 169 -1.22 -11.94 10.42
CA ALA A 169 0.09 -11.48 10.88
C ALA A 169 0.67 -10.41 9.95
N LYS A 170 0.57 -10.59 8.63
CA LYS A 170 1.01 -9.57 7.66
C LYS A 170 0.21 -8.28 7.80
N ARG A 171 -1.10 -8.38 7.98
CA ARG A 171 -1.97 -7.21 8.17
C ARG A 171 -1.60 -6.44 9.44
N GLU A 172 -1.35 -7.13 10.55
CA GLU A 172 -0.93 -6.47 11.78
C GLU A 172 0.43 -5.78 11.62
N GLU A 173 1.38 -6.39 10.91
CA GLU A 173 2.64 -5.69 10.62
C GLU A 173 2.40 -4.46 9.75
N VAL A 174 1.58 -4.54 8.69
CA VAL A 174 1.22 -3.39 7.84
C VAL A 174 0.59 -2.26 8.67
N ILE A 175 -0.35 -2.59 9.56
CA ILE A 175 -1.00 -1.62 10.45
C ILE A 175 0.01 -0.98 11.40
N ARG A 176 0.97 -1.75 11.91
CA ARG A 176 2.07 -1.25 12.75
C ARG A 176 3.00 -0.27 12.02
N LEU A 177 3.03 -0.31 10.69
CA LEU A 177 3.81 0.63 9.88
C LEU A 177 3.14 1.99 9.71
N ILE A 178 1.82 2.09 9.89
CA ILE A 178 1.07 3.34 9.62
C ILE A 178 1.69 4.56 10.31
N PRO A 179 1.98 4.56 11.63
CA PRO A 179 2.58 5.71 12.29
C PRO A 179 3.95 6.09 11.71
N ARG A 180 4.72 5.12 11.22
CA ARG A 180 6.09 5.29 10.73
C ARG A 180 6.18 5.93 9.34
N ILE A 181 5.06 5.99 8.62
CA ILE A 181 4.98 6.50 7.24
C ILE A 181 4.12 7.77 7.11
N ILE A 182 3.49 8.20 8.20
CA ILE A 182 2.72 9.45 8.27
C ILE A 182 3.43 10.46 9.17
N TYR A 183 3.13 11.72 8.96
CA TYR A 183 3.49 12.80 9.88
C TYR A 183 2.39 12.97 10.91
N ALA A 184 2.75 13.07 12.18
CA ALA A 184 1.78 13.36 13.23
C ALA A 184 1.25 14.80 13.08
N HIS A 185 -0.08 14.96 13.17
CA HIS A 185 -0.76 16.26 13.31
C HIS A 185 -0.85 16.62 14.81
N PRO A 186 -0.92 17.91 15.23
CA PRO A 186 -0.39 18.42 16.50
C PRO A 186 -1.06 17.83 17.76
N PRO A 187 -0.41 17.97 18.93
CA PRO A 187 -0.43 16.97 19.99
C PRO A 187 -1.67 17.12 20.87
N SER A 188 -2.63 16.19 20.75
CA SER A 188 -3.71 16.05 21.73
C SER A 188 -3.49 14.88 22.70
N SER A 189 -2.36 14.18 22.64
CA SER A 189 -2.08 13.14 23.64
C SER A 189 -0.60 13.04 24.01
N LEU A 190 -0.37 12.81 25.30
CA LEU A 190 0.93 12.65 25.97
C LEU A 190 1.70 11.39 25.56
N GLU A 191 1.16 10.54 24.67
CA GLU A 191 1.88 9.41 24.10
C GLU A 191 2.63 9.86 22.83
N THR A 192 3.93 10.10 22.93
CA THR A 192 4.80 10.35 21.77
C THR A 192 5.01 9.05 20.98
N ILE A 193 4.14 8.79 20.02
CA ILE A 193 4.36 7.75 19.01
C ILE A 193 5.36 8.29 18.00
N GLU A 194 6.46 7.57 17.80
CA GLU A 194 7.50 7.93 16.82
C GLU A 194 6.94 7.90 15.40
N ASP A 195 6.94 9.05 14.74
CA ASP A 195 6.37 9.22 13.41
C ASP A 195 7.40 9.18 12.27
N ALA A 196 6.98 9.44 11.02
CA ALA A 196 7.89 9.47 9.89
C ALA A 196 8.99 10.55 10.00
N PHE A 197 8.70 11.70 10.60
CA PHE A 197 9.68 12.76 10.78
C PHE A 197 10.74 12.36 11.82
N ASP A 198 10.30 11.87 12.97
CA ASP A 198 11.17 11.42 14.05
C ASP A 198 12.16 10.34 13.56
N LEU A 199 11.65 9.35 12.82
CA LEU A 199 12.45 8.29 12.23
C LEU A 199 13.50 8.83 11.25
N SER A 200 13.13 9.83 10.45
CA SER A 200 14.03 10.44 9.48
C SER A 200 15.17 11.18 10.17
N ILE A 201 14.86 11.99 11.18
CA ILE A 201 15.88 12.71 11.97
C ILE A 201 16.81 11.73 12.67
N LYS A 202 16.29 10.69 13.33
CA LYS A 202 17.11 9.64 13.95
C LYS A 202 17.96 8.88 12.93
N GLY A 203 17.44 8.67 11.71
CA GLY A 203 18.18 8.10 10.59
C GLY A 203 19.39 8.94 10.20
N ILE A 204 19.19 10.25 10.03
CA ILE A 204 20.23 11.23 9.68
C ILE A 204 21.29 11.28 10.77
N LEU A 205 20.90 11.44 12.04
CA LEU A 205 21.83 11.52 13.17
C LEU A 205 22.73 10.28 13.27
N ARG A 206 22.15 9.07 13.15
CA ARG A 206 22.92 7.81 13.13
C ARG A 206 23.91 7.75 11.96
N ARG A 207 23.53 8.28 10.79
CA ARG A 207 24.43 8.33 9.63
C ARG A 207 25.61 9.25 9.88
N ILE A 208 25.37 10.44 10.45
CA ILE A 208 26.42 11.40 10.81
C ILE A 208 27.39 10.78 11.82
N GLU A 209 26.88 10.11 12.85
CA GLU A 209 27.71 9.47 13.87
C GLU A 209 28.61 8.37 13.27
N ARG A 210 28.08 7.55 12.36
CA ARG A 210 28.87 6.53 11.65
C ARG A 210 29.96 7.16 10.79
N LEU A 211 29.66 8.24 10.08
CA LEU A 211 30.66 8.93 9.25
C LEU A 211 31.76 9.55 10.11
N ARG A 212 31.42 10.15 11.26
CA ARG A 212 32.42 10.67 12.20
C ARG A 212 33.40 9.59 12.64
N LYS A 213 32.92 8.39 13.00
CA LYS A 213 33.76 7.24 13.42
C LYS A 213 34.68 6.69 12.32
N VAL A 214 34.39 6.96 11.04
CA VAL A 214 35.21 6.52 9.90
C VAL A 214 36.27 7.58 9.54
N ILE A 215 35.97 8.85 9.83
CA ILE A 215 36.86 9.99 9.52
C ILE A 215 37.81 10.29 10.69
N SER A 216 37.43 9.95 11.93
CA SER A 216 38.29 9.96 13.11
C SER A 216 39.18 8.72 13.18
#